data_AF-A0A229NWQ6-F1
#
_entry.id   AF-A0A229NWQ6-F1
#
_cell.length_a   1.000
_cell.length_b   1.000
_cell.length_c   1.000
_cell.angle_alpha   90.00
_cell.angle_beta   90.00
_cell.angle_gamma   90.00
#
_symmetry.space_group_name_H-M   'P 1'
#
loop_
_entity.id
_entity.type
_entity.pdbx_description
1 polymer ?
#
loop_
_entity_poly.entity_id
_entity_poly.type
_entity_poly.pdbx_seq_one_letter_code
_entity_poly.pdbx_strand_id
1 'polypeptide(L)'
;MAKKKASVRQGTSEIVAQTWSNRIVKGQFDNNWKTVAGPAGFVSYIAARDRASVEITQTNGRMLRVFFRKGGVVTVGTGGVSLYSKPHLTVQVSPAF
;
A
#
# COMPACT_ATOMS: atom_id res chain seq x y z
N MET A 1 33.43 39.16 9.72
CA MET A 1 32.88 37.80 9.97
C MET A 1 31.67 37.59 9.04
N ALA A 2 31.75 36.66 8.09
CA ALA A 2 30.69 36.43 7.10
C ALA A 2 29.86 35.19 7.48
N LYS A 3 28.54 35.36 7.64
CA LYS A 3 27.61 34.25 7.89
C LYS A 3 27.30 33.54 6.55
N LYS A 4 27.76 32.29 6.40
CA LYS A 4 27.33 31.40 5.32
C LYS A 4 25.85 31.06 5.49
N LYS A 5 24.99 31.46 4.55
CA LYS A 5 23.63 30.95 4.45
C LYS A 5 23.68 29.53 3.87
N ALA A 6 23.20 28.56 4.63
CA ALA A 6 23.01 27.20 4.14
C ALA A 6 21.87 27.18 3.11
N SER A 7 22.16 26.67 1.91
CA SER A 7 21.16 26.40 0.89
C SER A 7 20.41 25.12 1.27
N VAL A 8 19.16 25.27 1.71
CA VAL A 8 18.25 24.14 1.93
C VAL A 8 17.84 23.62 0.56
N ARG A 9 18.35 22.44 0.18
CA ARG A 9 17.81 21.71 -0.98
C ARG A 9 16.39 21.28 -0.62
N GLN A 10 15.38 21.97 -1.14
CA GLN A 10 14.01 21.47 -1.17
C GLN A 10 14.01 20.17 -1.97
N GLY A 11 13.98 19.03 -1.29
CA GLY A 11 13.68 17.76 -1.93
C GLY A 11 12.31 17.88 -2.58
N THR A 12 12.23 17.61 -3.88
CA THR A 12 10.97 17.50 -4.60
C THR A 12 10.13 16.43 -3.90
N SER A 13 9.13 16.85 -3.13
CA SER A 13 8.14 15.94 -2.58
C SER A 13 7.30 15.44 -3.75
N GLU A 14 7.70 14.32 -4.34
CA GLU A 14 6.88 13.64 -5.34
C GLU A 14 5.52 13.34 -4.69
N ILE A 15 4.43 13.86 -5.26
CA ILE A 15 3.09 13.55 -4.80
C ILE A 15 2.82 12.09 -5.19
N VAL A 16 3.13 11.18 -4.27
CA VAL A 16 2.83 9.76 -4.45
C VAL A 16 1.32 9.61 -4.26
N ALA A 17 0.62 9.25 -5.33
CA ALA A 17 -0.79 8.91 -5.21
C ALA A 17 -0.95 7.75 -4.21
N GLN A 18 -1.63 8.04 -3.10
CA GLN A 18 -1.97 7.06 -2.08
C GLN A 18 -3.45 6.74 -2.17
N THR A 19 -3.79 5.47 -2.17
CA THR A 19 -5.17 5.02 -1.97
C THR A 19 -5.31 4.61 -0.51
N TRP A 20 -6.42 4.99 0.13
CA TRP A 20 -6.72 4.59 1.50
C TRP A 20 -8.11 3.96 1.57
N SER A 21 -8.30 3.01 2.48
CA SER A 21 -9.60 2.45 2.81
C SER A 21 -9.69 2.12 4.29
N ASN A 22 -10.83 2.47 4.89
CA ASN A 22 -11.24 2.08 6.24
C ASN A 22 -12.34 1.00 6.24
N ARG A 23 -12.56 0.34 5.10
CA ARG A 23 -13.64 -0.64 4.91
C ARG A 23 -13.11 -2.01 4.51
N ILE A 24 -11.86 -2.33 4.83
CA ILE A 24 -11.28 -3.63 4.50
C ILE A 24 -11.51 -4.58 5.67
N VAL A 25 -12.20 -5.68 5.38
CA VAL A 25 -12.46 -6.76 6.34
C VAL A 25 -11.35 -7.80 6.27
N LYS A 26 -10.81 -8.05 5.07
CA LYS A 26 -9.79 -9.07 4.83
C LYS A 26 -8.88 -8.65 3.68
N GLY A 27 -7.58 -8.90 3.83
CA GLY A 27 -6.59 -8.84 2.77
C GLY A 27 -5.86 -10.17 2.63
N GLN A 28 -5.82 -10.75 1.44
CA GLN A 28 -5.06 -11.97 1.13
C GLN A 28 -3.96 -11.62 0.15
N PHE A 29 -2.72 -11.66 0.63
CA PHE A 29 -1.53 -11.39 -0.16
C PHE A 29 -1.05 -12.67 -0.82
N ASP A 30 -0.65 -12.59 -2.08
CA ASP A 30 0.04 -13.69 -2.75
C ASP A 30 1.46 -13.89 -2.17
N ASN A 31 2.20 -14.83 -2.74
CA ASN A 31 3.57 -15.16 -2.35
C ASN A 31 4.64 -14.20 -2.91
N ASN A 32 4.25 -13.07 -3.50
CA ASN A 32 5.16 -12.05 -4.04
C ASN A 32 5.39 -10.88 -3.09
N TRP A 33 5.05 -11.03 -1.81
CA TRP A 33 5.18 -9.98 -0.80
C TRP A 33 6.23 -10.30 0.24
N LYS A 34 6.90 -9.25 0.72
CA LYS A 34 7.72 -9.26 1.92
C LYS A 34 6.99 -8.51 3.02
N THR A 35 6.81 -9.15 4.16
CA THR A 35 6.26 -8.51 5.37
C THR A 35 7.39 -7.84 6.15
N VAL A 36 7.16 -6.60 6.58
CA VAL A 36 8.08 -5.84 7.44
C VAL A 36 7.30 -5.15 8.58
N ALA A 37 7.99 -4.91 9.70
CA ALA A 37 7.45 -4.05 10.75
C ALA A 37 7.25 -2.62 10.18
N GLY A 38 6.04 -2.09 10.35
CA GLY A 38 5.72 -0.71 9.99
C GLY A 38 5.90 0.25 11.17
N PRO A 39 5.38 1.48 11.07
CA PRO A 39 5.18 2.36 12.22
C PRO A 39 4.38 1.66 13.34
N ALA A 40 4.46 2.19 14.55
CA ALA A 40 3.74 1.62 15.69
C ALA A 40 2.24 1.40 15.37
N GLY A 41 1.76 0.17 15.54
CA GLY A 41 0.38 -0.23 15.22
C GLY A 41 0.13 -0.64 13.77
N PHE A 42 1.18 -0.74 12.93
CA PHE A 42 1.08 -1.10 11.52
C PHE A 42 2.03 -2.22 11.12
N VAL A 43 1.60 -2.99 10.12
CA VAL A 43 2.42 -3.94 9.37
C VAL A 43 2.46 -3.49 7.92
N SER A 44 3.64 -3.46 7.31
CA SER A 44 3.80 -3.12 5.90
C SER A 44 4.16 -4.35 5.08
N TYR A 45 3.49 -4.50 3.95
CA TYR A 45 3.76 -5.49 2.92
C TYR A 45 4.38 -4.77 1.73
N ILE A 46 5.55 -5.24 1.31
CA ILE A 46 6.29 -4.68 0.18
C ILE A 46 6.30 -5.71 -0.95
N ALA A 47 5.85 -5.32 -2.14
CA ALA A 47 5.86 -6.14 -3.33
C ALA A 47 7.31 -6.48 -3.71
N ALA A 48 7.68 -7.77 -3.58
CA ALA A 48 9.01 -8.27 -3.92
C ALA A 48 9.20 -8.47 -5.43
N ARG A 49 8.10 -8.60 -6.18
CA ARG A 49 8.07 -8.82 -7.63
C ARG A 49 6.98 -7.97 -8.29
N ASP A 50 7.08 -7.80 -9.61
CA ASP A 50 6.00 -7.22 -10.39
C ASP A 50 4.78 -8.14 -10.41
N ARG A 51 3.60 -7.54 -10.56
CA ARG A 51 2.30 -8.22 -10.49
C ARG A 51 2.02 -8.87 -9.13
N ALA A 52 2.69 -8.45 -8.06
CA ALA A 52 2.31 -8.82 -6.71
C ALA A 52 0.86 -8.38 -6.47
N SER A 53 0.04 -9.29 -5.95
CA SER A 53 -1.40 -9.09 -5.85
C SER A 53 -1.88 -9.24 -4.41
N VAL A 54 -2.91 -8.46 -4.09
CA VAL A 54 -3.68 -8.60 -2.85
C VAL A 54 -5.15 -8.63 -3.20
N GLU A 55 -5.85 -9.65 -2.71
CA GLU A 55 -7.31 -9.67 -2.73
C GLU A 55 -7.85 -9.01 -1.49
N ILE A 56 -8.76 -8.06 -1.69
CA ILE A 56 -9.39 -7.31 -0.61
C ILE A 56 -10.89 -7.59 -0.60
N THR A 57 -11.41 -7.94 0.58
CA THR A 57 -12.84 -8.01 0.84
C THR A 57 -13.26 -6.76 1.58
N GLN A 58 -14.20 -6.02 1.00
CA GLN A 58 -14.75 -4.80 1.59
C GLN A 58 -15.95 -5.12 2.50
N THR A 59 -16.31 -4.20 3.39
CA THR A 59 -17.43 -4.37 4.35
C THR A 59 -18.79 -4.61 3.70
N ASN A 60 -18.96 -4.22 2.44
CA ASN A 60 -20.18 -4.49 1.65
C ASN A 60 -20.13 -5.83 0.89
N GLY A 61 -19.15 -6.69 1.17
CA GLY A 61 -18.95 -7.97 0.50
C GLY A 61 -18.26 -7.89 -0.87
N ARG A 62 -17.99 -6.68 -1.39
CA ARG A 62 -17.27 -6.53 -2.66
C ARG A 62 -15.85 -7.07 -2.54
N MET A 63 -15.45 -7.89 -3.51
CA MET A 63 -14.08 -8.40 -3.62
C MET A 63 -13.35 -7.73 -4.78
N LEU A 64 -12.12 -7.30 -4.52
CA LEU A 64 -11.24 -6.72 -5.52
C LEU A 64 -9.89 -7.44 -5.47
N ARG A 65 -9.29 -7.66 -6.63
CA ARG A 65 -7.87 -8.04 -6.73
C ARG A 65 -7.08 -6.82 -7.21
N VAL A 66 -6.13 -6.41 -6.39
CA VAL A 66 -5.32 -5.21 -6.60
C VAL A 66 -3.88 -5.64 -6.88
N PHE A 67 -3.30 -5.13 -7.95
CA PHE A 67 -1.96 -5.50 -8.38
C PHE A 67 -0.99 -4.33 -8.19
N PHE A 68 0.24 -4.67 -7.79
CA PHE A 68 1.35 -3.77 -7.50
C PHE A 68 2.59 -4.12 -8.32
N ARG A 69 3.32 -3.09 -8.74
CA ARG A 69 4.68 -3.27 -9.28
C ARG A 69 5.63 -3.58 -8.13
N LYS A 70 6.80 -4.13 -8.44
CA LYS A 70 7.87 -4.32 -7.45
C LYS A 70 8.13 -3.01 -6.70
N GLY A 71 8.23 -3.09 -5.38
CA GLY A 71 8.38 -1.93 -4.48
C GLY A 71 7.06 -1.27 -4.07
N GLY A 72 5.92 -1.66 -4.63
CA GLY A 72 4.61 -1.23 -4.14
C GLY A 72 4.39 -1.63 -2.68
N VAL A 73 3.70 -0.79 -1.93
CA VAL A 73 3.54 -0.92 -0.48
C VAL A 73 2.06 -0.97 -0.12
N VAL A 74 1.71 -1.91 0.76
CA VAL A 74 0.42 -1.94 1.46
C VAL A 74 0.70 -1.94 2.94
N THR A 75 0.23 -0.91 3.64
CA THR A 75 0.36 -0.78 5.09
C THR A 75 -0.99 -1.02 5.72
N VAL A 76 -1.07 -2.02 6.61
CA VAL A 76 -2.29 -2.44 7.30
C VAL A 76 -2.16 -2.06 8.76
N GLY A 77 -3.16 -1.34 9.26
CA GLY A 77 -3.27 -0.94 10.66
C GLY A 77 -4.46 -1.58 11.34
N THR A 78 -4.66 -1.19 12.59
CA THR A 78 -5.82 -1.58 13.39
C THR A 78 -7.13 -1.02 12.81
N GLY A 79 -8.26 -1.68 13.06
CA GLY A 79 -9.59 -1.16 12.73
C GLY A 79 -9.94 -1.17 11.23
N GLY A 80 -9.30 -2.03 10.43
CA GLY A 80 -9.57 -2.14 8.99
C GLY A 80 -8.97 -1.01 8.16
N VAL A 81 -8.04 -0.23 8.73
CA VAL A 81 -7.28 0.80 8.03
C VAL A 81 -6.23 0.14 7.14
N SER A 82 -6.22 0.55 5.87
CA SER A 82 -5.23 0.10 4.88
C SER A 82 -4.83 1.27 3.99
N LEU A 83 -3.53 1.42 3.82
CA LEU A 83 -2.88 2.44 2.99
C LEU A 83 -2.12 1.74 1.87
N TYR A 84 -2.33 2.20 0.64
CA TYR A 84 -1.76 1.60 -0.55
C TYR A 84 -0.95 2.65 -1.31
N SER A 85 0.26 2.31 -1.71
CA SER A 85 0.91 2.99 -2.84
C SER A 85 0.05 2.86 -4.10
N LYS A 86 0.25 3.71 -5.12
CA LYS A 86 -0.51 3.64 -6.37
C LYS A 86 -0.56 2.21 -6.95
N PRO A 87 -1.74 1.56 -7.01
CA PRO A 87 -1.86 0.29 -7.69
C PRO A 87 -1.70 0.48 -9.20
N HIS A 88 -1.18 -0.53 -9.89
CA HIS A 88 -1.07 -0.47 -11.36
C HIS A 88 -2.30 -1.05 -12.07
N LEU A 89 -3.07 -1.90 -11.38
CA LEU A 89 -4.33 -2.45 -11.86
C LEU A 89 -5.21 -2.86 -10.67
N THR A 90 -6.50 -2.59 -10.78
CA THR A 90 -7.51 -3.09 -9.84
C THR A 90 -8.64 -3.72 -10.64
N VAL A 91 -9.00 -4.96 -10.30
CA VAL A 91 -10.13 -5.67 -10.93
C VAL A 91 -11.12 -6.11 -9.88
N GLN A 92 -12.40 -6.07 -10.21
CA GLN A 92 -13.42 -6.72 -9.40
C GLN A 92 -13.35 -8.23 -9.64
N VAL A 93 -13.43 -9.00 -8.56
CA VAL A 93 -13.44 -10.47 -8.63
C VAL A 93 -14.68 -11.01 -7.95
N SER A 94 -15.15 -12.16 -8.41
CA SER A 94 -16.20 -12.93 -7.76
C SER A 94 -15.56 -13.93 -6.78
N PRO A 95 -16.25 -14.30 -5.68
CA PRO A 95 -15.81 -15.41 -4.85
C PRO A 95 -15.70 -16.68 -5.71
N ALA A 96 -14.61 -17.42 -5.55
CA ALA A 96 -14.55 -18.79 -6.05
C ALA A 96 -15.40 -19.65 -5.11
N PHE A 97 -16.54 -20.14 -5.61
CA PHE A 97 -17.37 -21.13 -4.94
C PHE A 97 -16.97 -22.53 -5.38
#